data_AF-A0A7W9Y3B2-F1
#
_entry.id   AF-A0A7W9Y3B2-F1
#
_cell.length_a   1.000
_cell.length_b   1.000
_cell.length_c   1.000
_cell.angle_alpha   90.00
_cell.angle_beta   90.00
_cell.angle_gamma   90.00
#
_symmetry.space_group_name_H-M   'P 1'
#
loop_
_entity.id
_entity.type
_entity.pdbx_description
1 polymer ?
#
loop_
_entity_poly.entity_id
_entity_poly.type
_entity_poly.pdbx_seq_one_letter_code
_entity_poly.pdbx_strand_id
1 'polypeptide(L)'
;MAVYRQELLEEALCEAVKRNPHPANKIDGKRSEQYWLEAFSEANVDKHQACSFFRNFQLESQAVKFEYQAVADEINIVILNKNPAQSEVVSLSSKLKALITTKAKGQQTSAASKLLTFIKPHDEVYIWDKYANQAVRWRNRVQKGLRDYYLDPDENHDYSAYVAASHLAFIAERQKPEFKAAVLEFDSRTQRERGPISDRQKIGFQFLERRLFDKLMYLEGQAIAKIKVSRQAREKRNDSP
;
A
#
# COMPACT_ATOMS: atom_id res chain seq x y z
N MET A 1 20.33 -10.23 1.68
CA MET A 1 19.35 -9.13 1.47
C MET A 1 20.02 -7.86 0.99
N ALA A 2 21.15 -7.40 1.58
CA ALA A 2 21.85 -6.20 1.08
C ALA A 2 22.19 -6.27 -0.42
N VAL A 3 22.62 -7.45 -0.90
CA VAL A 3 22.97 -7.70 -2.32
C VAL A 3 21.77 -7.54 -3.27
N TYR A 4 20.54 -7.73 -2.81
CA TYR A 4 19.33 -7.58 -3.64
C TYR A 4 18.59 -6.25 -3.42
N ARG A 5 18.98 -5.46 -2.40
CA ARG A 5 18.21 -4.24 -2.04
C ARG A 5 18.26 -3.19 -3.13
N GLN A 6 19.40 -3.04 -3.81
CA GLN A 6 19.53 -2.07 -4.90
C GLN A 6 18.65 -2.45 -6.09
N GLU A 7 18.69 -3.72 -6.51
CA GLU A 7 17.83 -4.23 -7.59
C GLU A 7 16.34 -4.06 -7.24
N LEU A 8 15.95 -4.37 -6.00
CA LEU A 8 14.56 -4.19 -5.53
C LEU A 8 14.14 -2.72 -5.48
N LEU A 9 15.07 -1.80 -5.19
CA LEU A 9 14.80 -0.36 -5.22
C LEU A 9 14.61 0.15 -6.65
N GLU A 10 15.43 -0.32 -7.59
CA GLU A 10 15.29 -0.01 -9.02
C GLU A 10 13.97 -0.54 -9.57
N GLU A 11 13.59 -1.78 -9.22
CA GLU A 11 12.30 -2.36 -9.58
C GLU A 11 11.13 -1.59 -8.93
N ALA A 12 11.27 -1.19 -7.66
CA ALA A 12 10.27 -0.37 -6.97
C ALA A 12 10.07 0.99 -7.65
N LEU A 13 11.15 1.63 -8.09
CA LEU A 13 11.11 2.88 -8.85
C LEU A 13 10.41 2.67 -10.19
N CYS A 14 10.76 1.62 -10.94
CA CYS A 14 10.13 1.30 -12.22
C CYS A 14 8.62 1.10 -12.07
N GLU A 15 8.19 0.34 -11.06
CA GLU A 15 6.77 0.11 -10.78
C GLU A 15 6.07 1.39 -10.29
N ALA A 16 6.73 2.21 -9.46
CA ALA A 16 6.18 3.49 -9.02
C ALA A 16 5.95 4.44 -10.20
N VAL A 17 6.93 4.57 -11.10
CA VAL A 17 6.82 5.39 -12.32
C VAL A 17 5.75 4.82 -13.25
N LYS A 18 5.78 3.51 -13.53
CA LYS A 18 4.81 2.82 -14.40
C LYS A 18 3.37 3.07 -13.93
N ARG A 19 3.12 3.17 -12.62
CA ARG A 19 1.79 3.38 -12.05
C ARG A 19 1.32 4.84 -12.05
N ASN A 20 2.18 5.80 -12.40
CA ASN A 20 1.91 7.23 -12.30
C ASN A 20 1.97 8.03 -13.63
N PRO A 21 1.50 7.51 -14.78
CA PRO A 21 1.30 8.35 -15.97
C PRO A 21 0.16 9.35 -15.73
N HIS A 22 0.01 10.29 -16.66
CA HIS A 22 -1.10 11.26 -16.66
C HIS A 22 -2.47 10.61 -16.31
N PRO A 23 -3.36 11.26 -15.53
CA PRO A 23 -4.65 10.70 -15.08
C PRO A 23 -5.56 10.08 -16.16
N ALA A 24 -5.50 10.64 -17.38
CA ALA A 24 -6.26 10.13 -18.52
C ALA A 24 -5.79 8.76 -19.03
N ASN A 25 -4.54 8.38 -18.74
CA ASN A 25 -3.90 7.19 -19.27
C ASN A 25 -4.18 5.97 -18.37
N LYS A 26 -4.26 4.80 -19.01
CA LYS A 26 -4.38 3.51 -18.34
C LYS A 26 -3.14 2.67 -18.58
N ILE A 27 -2.78 1.83 -17.61
CA ILE A 27 -1.70 0.85 -17.71
C ILE A 27 -2.29 -0.52 -17.48
N ASP A 28 -2.11 -1.45 -18.41
CA ASP A 28 -2.65 -2.81 -18.30
C ASP A 28 -4.17 -2.82 -17.98
N GLY A 29 -4.91 -1.88 -18.61
CA GLY A 29 -6.35 -1.67 -18.38
C GLY A 29 -6.73 -0.99 -17.06
N LYS A 30 -5.76 -0.68 -16.19
CA LYS A 30 -5.93 -0.07 -14.86
C LYS A 30 -5.75 1.44 -14.91
N ARG A 31 -6.52 2.17 -14.09
CA ARG A 31 -6.36 3.63 -13.88
C ARG A 31 -5.04 3.90 -13.15
N SER A 32 -4.40 5.03 -13.49
CA SER A 32 -3.17 5.48 -12.83
C SER A 32 -3.41 5.84 -11.37
N GLU A 33 -2.35 5.86 -10.57
CA GLU A 33 -2.40 6.36 -9.18
C GLU A 33 -2.74 7.86 -9.15
N GLN A 34 -2.33 8.63 -10.16
CA GLN A 34 -2.71 10.04 -10.32
C GLN A 34 -4.23 10.24 -10.51
N TYR A 35 -4.89 9.36 -11.28
CA TYR A 35 -6.35 9.39 -11.42
C TYR A 35 -7.05 9.24 -10.07
N TRP A 36 -6.55 8.39 -9.17
CA TRP A 36 -7.17 8.19 -7.87
C TRP A 36 -6.93 9.36 -6.90
N LEU A 37 -5.79 10.05 -7.01
CA LEU A 37 -5.57 11.32 -6.30
C LEU A 37 -6.57 12.39 -6.73
N GLU A 38 -6.87 12.45 -8.04
CA GLU A 38 -7.87 13.39 -8.58
C GLU A 38 -9.29 12.99 -8.17
N ALA A 39 -9.67 11.73 -8.37
CA ALA A 39 -11.01 11.22 -8.12
C ALA A 39 -11.42 11.27 -6.63
N PHE A 40 -10.45 11.24 -5.71
CA PHE A 40 -10.71 11.33 -4.27
C PHE A 40 -10.37 12.69 -3.67
N SER A 41 -10.10 13.71 -4.51
CA SER A 41 -9.85 15.07 -4.05
C SER A 41 -11.13 15.78 -3.57
N GLU A 42 -12.30 15.31 -3.99
CA GLU A 42 -13.60 15.86 -3.63
C GLU A 42 -14.59 14.75 -3.26
N ALA A 43 -15.55 15.07 -2.38
CA ALA A 43 -16.54 14.12 -1.87
C ALA A 43 -17.69 13.92 -2.88
N ASN A 44 -17.40 13.28 -4.00
CA ASN A 44 -18.35 12.98 -5.07
C ASN A 44 -18.20 11.55 -5.61
N VAL A 45 -17.64 10.64 -4.80
CA VAL A 45 -17.36 9.27 -5.19
C VAL A 45 -18.67 8.50 -5.35
N ASP A 46 -18.88 7.91 -6.52
CA ASP A 46 -20.03 7.05 -6.80
C ASP A 46 -19.69 5.55 -6.69
N LYS A 47 -20.73 4.69 -6.77
CA LYS A 47 -20.59 3.23 -6.72
C LYS A 47 -19.67 2.68 -7.82
N HIS A 48 -19.62 3.31 -9.00
CA HIS A 48 -18.82 2.84 -10.12
C HIS A 48 -17.33 3.15 -9.91
N GLN A 49 -17.02 4.32 -9.36
CA GLN A 49 -15.67 4.70 -8.94
C GLN A 49 -15.19 3.82 -7.79
N ALA A 50 -16.02 3.57 -6.77
CA ALA A 50 -15.69 2.66 -5.68
C ALA A 50 -15.40 1.23 -6.19
N CYS A 51 -16.29 0.68 -7.04
CA CYS A 51 -16.07 -0.63 -7.66
C CYS A 51 -14.80 -0.67 -8.52
N SER A 52 -14.59 0.37 -9.34
CA SER A 52 -13.40 0.48 -10.19
C SER A 52 -12.12 0.55 -9.35
N PHE A 53 -12.13 1.24 -8.20
CA PHE A 53 -10.98 1.31 -7.30
C PHE A 53 -10.61 -0.08 -6.76
N PHE A 54 -11.59 -0.81 -6.22
CA PHE A 54 -11.37 -2.13 -5.65
C PHE A 54 -10.82 -3.11 -6.69
N ARG A 55 -11.31 -3.05 -7.94
CA ARG A 55 -10.77 -3.83 -9.07
C ARG A 55 -9.36 -3.43 -9.45
N ASN A 56 -9.09 -2.13 -9.52
CA ASN A 56 -7.77 -1.59 -9.89
C ASN A 56 -6.66 -2.19 -9.01
N PHE A 57 -6.93 -2.25 -7.71
CA PHE A 57 -6.00 -2.74 -6.68
C PHE A 57 -6.22 -4.20 -6.28
N GLN A 58 -7.09 -4.94 -6.98
CA GLN A 58 -7.38 -6.37 -6.69
C GLN A 58 -7.78 -6.62 -5.23
N LEU A 59 -8.59 -5.72 -4.67
CA LEU A 59 -9.09 -5.76 -3.30
C LEU A 59 -10.36 -6.61 -3.14
N GLU A 60 -11.02 -6.92 -4.27
CA GLU A 60 -12.07 -7.93 -4.34
C GLU A 60 -11.53 -9.22 -4.99
N SER A 61 -12.13 -10.35 -4.60
CA SER A 61 -11.93 -11.64 -5.27
C SER A 61 -13.29 -12.15 -5.74
N GLN A 62 -13.34 -13.20 -6.58
CA GLN A 62 -14.62 -13.81 -6.97
C GLN A 62 -15.49 -14.21 -5.77
N ALA A 63 -14.86 -14.51 -4.62
CA ALA A 63 -15.54 -14.91 -3.39
C ALA A 63 -15.92 -13.73 -2.47
N VAL A 64 -15.42 -12.52 -2.70
CA VAL A 64 -15.65 -11.34 -1.83
C VAL A 64 -16.33 -10.24 -2.64
N LYS A 65 -17.59 -9.91 -2.31
CA LYS A 65 -18.34 -8.82 -2.95
C LYS A 65 -18.72 -7.76 -1.93
N PHE A 66 -18.63 -6.49 -2.33
CA PHE A 66 -18.98 -5.35 -1.50
C PHE A 66 -20.32 -4.74 -1.93
N GLU A 67 -21.03 -4.14 -0.98
CA GLU A 67 -22.13 -3.24 -1.27
C GLU A 67 -21.57 -1.86 -1.71
N TYR A 68 -21.34 -1.70 -3.01
CA TYR A 68 -20.53 -0.58 -3.52
C TYR A 68 -21.15 0.82 -3.34
N GLN A 69 -22.47 0.91 -3.17
CA GLN A 69 -23.08 2.20 -2.85
C GLN A 69 -22.68 2.63 -1.44
N ALA A 70 -22.90 1.79 -0.42
CA ALA A 70 -22.44 2.07 0.93
C ALA A 70 -20.92 2.26 1.03
N VAL A 71 -20.11 1.54 0.24
CA VAL A 71 -18.65 1.79 0.20
C VAL A 71 -18.34 3.19 -0.31
N ALA A 72 -19.02 3.66 -1.35
CA ALA A 72 -18.84 5.01 -1.88
C ALA A 72 -19.23 6.07 -0.84
N ASP A 73 -20.33 5.85 -0.12
CA ASP A 73 -20.78 6.72 0.96
C ASP A 73 -19.72 6.82 2.08
N GLU A 74 -19.13 5.69 2.48
CA GLU A 74 -18.04 5.67 3.46
C GLU A 74 -16.76 6.37 2.97
N ILE A 75 -16.42 6.25 1.69
CA ILE A 75 -15.30 7.00 1.09
C ILE A 75 -15.57 8.51 1.17
N ASN A 76 -16.78 8.96 0.78
CA ASN A 76 -17.16 10.37 0.85
C ASN A 76 -17.12 10.91 2.28
N ILE A 77 -17.59 10.14 3.27
CA ILE A 77 -17.47 10.50 4.69
C ILE A 77 -16.00 10.70 5.08
N VAL A 78 -15.10 9.79 4.68
CA VAL A 78 -13.67 9.89 5.01
C VAL A 78 -13.00 11.08 4.32
N ILE A 79 -13.40 11.43 3.09
CA ILE A 79 -12.91 12.64 2.39
C ILE A 79 -13.29 13.91 3.15
N LEU A 80 -14.51 13.98 3.67
CA LEU A 80 -15.01 15.15 4.43
C LEU A 80 -14.41 15.23 5.84
N ASN A 81 -14.03 14.08 6.42
CA ASN A 81 -13.48 14.02 7.77
C ASN A 81 -12.05 14.54 7.86
N LYS A 82 -11.77 15.33 8.90
CA LYS A 82 -10.41 15.82 9.21
C LYS A 82 -9.62 14.94 10.19
N ASN A 83 -10.13 13.76 10.53
CA ASN A 83 -9.44 12.85 11.44
C ASN A 83 -8.10 12.39 10.86
N PRO A 84 -7.10 12.07 11.70
CA PRO A 84 -5.84 11.49 11.24
C PRO A 84 -6.08 10.19 10.46
N ALA A 85 -5.36 9.99 9.36
CA ALA A 85 -5.54 8.81 8.52
C ALA A 85 -5.31 7.48 9.26
N GLN A 86 -4.37 7.42 10.21
CA GLN A 86 -4.10 6.20 10.97
C GLN A 86 -5.34 5.71 11.75
N SER A 87 -6.04 6.62 12.43
CA SER A 87 -7.30 6.27 13.11
C SER A 87 -8.39 5.89 12.11
N GLU A 88 -8.42 6.54 10.94
CA GLU A 88 -9.41 6.26 9.90
C GLU A 88 -9.18 4.90 9.22
N VAL A 89 -7.95 4.37 9.16
CA VAL A 89 -7.74 3.02 8.60
C VAL A 89 -8.43 1.96 9.44
N VAL A 90 -8.37 2.05 10.77
CA VAL A 90 -8.99 1.07 11.68
C VAL A 90 -10.52 1.15 11.62
N SER A 91 -11.07 2.38 11.68
CA SER A 91 -12.51 2.60 11.58
C SER A 91 -13.04 2.15 10.21
N LEU A 92 -12.43 2.60 9.11
CA LEU A 92 -12.85 2.26 7.75
C LEU A 92 -12.70 0.77 7.48
N SER A 93 -11.63 0.12 7.95
CA SER A 93 -11.46 -1.33 7.83
C SER A 93 -12.62 -2.09 8.47
N SER A 94 -13.07 -1.66 9.65
CA SER A 94 -14.21 -2.27 10.35
C SER A 94 -15.52 -2.05 9.58
N LYS A 95 -15.75 -0.85 9.07
CA LYS A 95 -16.94 -0.55 8.26
C LYS A 95 -16.95 -1.33 6.94
N LEU A 96 -15.84 -1.35 6.21
CA LEU A 96 -15.69 -2.14 4.99
C LEU A 96 -15.93 -3.64 5.24
N LYS A 97 -15.59 -4.17 6.43
CA LYS A 97 -15.89 -5.57 6.81
C LYS A 97 -17.39 -5.82 6.91
N ALA A 98 -18.14 -4.88 7.47
CA ALA A 98 -19.60 -4.97 7.57
C ALA A 98 -20.30 -4.85 6.20
N LEU A 99 -19.66 -4.21 5.22
CA LEU A 99 -20.19 -4.02 3.86
C LEU A 99 -19.90 -5.18 2.90
N ILE A 100 -19.27 -6.26 3.38
CA ILE A 100 -19.09 -7.48 2.58
C ILE A 100 -20.38 -8.27 2.57
N THR A 101 -20.88 -8.54 1.37
CA THR A 101 -22.16 -9.23 1.14
C THR A 101 -22.00 -10.76 1.06
N THR A 102 -20.77 -11.27 1.03
CA THR A 102 -20.47 -12.70 1.00
C THR A 102 -19.88 -13.18 2.33
N LYS A 103 -19.88 -14.50 2.56
CA LYS A 103 -19.30 -15.10 3.78
C LYS A 103 -17.76 -15.15 3.79
N ALA A 104 -17.09 -14.61 2.78
CA ALA A 104 -15.65 -14.71 2.64
C ALA A 104 -14.91 -13.62 3.42
N LYS A 105 -13.71 -13.94 3.92
CA LYS A 105 -12.82 -12.96 4.54
C LYS A 105 -12.24 -12.04 3.44
N GLY A 106 -12.50 -10.74 3.55
CA GLY A 106 -11.95 -9.71 2.66
C GLY A 106 -10.54 -9.25 3.04
N GLN A 107 -10.03 -8.26 2.31
CA GLN A 107 -8.75 -7.58 2.59
C GLN A 107 -9.00 -6.14 3.09
N GLN A 108 -9.84 -5.97 4.10
CA GLN A 108 -10.42 -4.67 4.46
C GLN A 108 -9.38 -3.68 4.98
N THR A 109 -8.39 -4.13 5.75
CA THR A 109 -7.27 -3.27 6.20
C THR A 109 -6.39 -2.81 5.03
N SER A 110 -6.18 -3.69 4.06
CA SER A 110 -5.47 -3.37 2.81
C SER A 110 -6.27 -2.39 1.95
N ALA A 111 -7.59 -2.55 1.88
CA ALA A 111 -8.48 -1.64 1.17
C ALA A 111 -8.51 -0.25 1.84
N ALA A 112 -8.72 -0.21 3.16
CA ALA A 112 -8.75 1.03 3.93
C ALA A 112 -7.43 1.80 3.83
N SER A 113 -6.29 1.15 4.08
CA SER A 113 -4.98 1.82 3.96
C SER A 113 -4.70 2.33 2.54
N LYS A 114 -5.11 1.61 1.49
CA LYS A 114 -5.00 2.10 0.10
C LYS A 114 -5.91 3.28 -0.18
N LEU A 115 -7.18 3.23 0.24
CA LEU A 115 -8.10 4.37 0.10
C LEU A 115 -7.54 5.62 0.77
N LEU A 116 -7.12 5.49 2.04
CA LEU A 116 -6.57 6.60 2.82
C LEU A 116 -5.27 7.15 2.21
N THR A 117 -4.46 6.33 1.56
CA THR A 117 -3.26 6.80 0.82
C THR A 117 -3.62 7.83 -0.25
N PHE A 118 -4.76 7.67 -0.93
CA PHE A 118 -5.19 8.57 -2.02
C PHE A 118 -6.13 9.68 -1.56
N ILE A 119 -6.93 9.44 -0.52
CA ILE A 119 -7.82 10.46 0.08
C ILE A 119 -7.02 11.48 0.91
N LYS A 120 -6.01 11.01 1.66
CA LYS A 120 -5.19 11.85 2.57
C LYS A 120 -3.72 11.73 2.20
N PRO A 121 -3.31 12.22 1.01
CA PRO A 121 -1.95 12.03 0.51
C PRO A 121 -0.88 12.72 1.38
N HIS A 122 -1.25 13.70 2.21
CA HIS A 122 -0.35 14.35 3.15
C HIS A 122 -0.10 13.53 4.41
N ASP A 123 -1.09 12.75 4.85
CA ASP A 123 -1.01 11.97 6.07
C ASP A 123 -0.05 10.78 5.92
N GLU A 124 0.50 10.34 7.05
CA GLU A 124 1.38 9.19 7.09
C GLU A 124 0.56 7.90 7.14
N VAL A 125 0.33 7.32 5.96
CA VAL A 125 -0.34 6.04 5.77
C VAL A 125 0.63 5.07 5.13
N TYR A 126 0.78 3.89 5.73
CA TYR A 126 1.50 2.77 5.12
C TYR A 126 0.51 1.74 4.61
N ILE A 127 0.68 1.32 3.36
CA ILE A 127 -0.23 0.34 2.78
C ILE A 127 -0.06 -0.99 3.49
N TRP A 128 -1.15 -1.52 4.03
CA TRP A 128 -1.17 -2.86 4.58
C TRP A 128 -1.37 -3.88 3.45
N ASP A 129 -0.45 -4.83 3.32
CA ASP A 129 -0.68 -6.08 2.62
C ASP A 129 0.23 -7.19 3.16
N LYS A 130 0.00 -8.43 2.71
CA LYS A 130 0.73 -9.61 3.21
C LYS A 130 2.24 -9.54 2.98
N TYR A 131 2.70 -8.93 1.89
CA TYR A 131 4.12 -8.84 1.54
C TYR A 131 4.77 -7.66 2.27
N ALA A 132 4.12 -6.50 2.32
CA ALA A 132 4.61 -5.37 3.09
C ALA A 132 4.77 -5.74 4.58
N ASN A 133 3.79 -6.45 5.16
CA ASN A 133 3.89 -6.99 6.51
C ASN A 133 5.11 -7.92 6.68
N GLN A 134 5.33 -8.81 5.72
CA GLN A 134 6.47 -9.72 5.74
C GLN A 134 7.81 -8.99 5.67
N ALA A 135 7.93 -7.93 4.86
CA ALA A 135 9.12 -7.10 4.77
C ALA A 135 9.38 -6.32 6.07
N VAL A 136 8.34 -5.69 6.65
CA VAL A 136 8.44 -4.97 7.93
C VAL A 136 8.93 -5.91 9.03
N ARG A 137 8.35 -7.11 9.13
CA ARG A 137 8.78 -8.13 10.10
C ARG A 137 10.23 -8.51 9.90
N TRP A 138 10.67 -8.71 8.66
CA TRP A 138 12.05 -9.08 8.36
C TRP A 138 13.02 -7.97 8.79
N ARG A 139 12.73 -6.72 8.43
CA ARG A 139 13.55 -5.56 8.81
C ARG A 139 13.64 -5.40 10.33
N ASN A 140 12.53 -5.56 11.05
CA ASN A 140 12.49 -5.42 12.52
C ASN A 140 13.15 -6.61 13.27
N ARG A 141 13.04 -7.84 12.76
CA ARG A 141 13.76 -8.99 13.34
C ARG A 141 15.27 -8.79 13.35
N VAL A 142 15.81 -8.10 12.34
CA VAL A 142 17.25 -7.78 12.25
C VAL A 142 17.67 -6.71 13.26
N GLN A 143 16.74 -5.86 13.74
CA GLN A 143 17.04 -4.70 14.60
C GLN A 143 16.86 -4.90 16.11
N LYS A 144 16.58 -6.14 16.56
CA LYS A 144 16.30 -6.57 17.97
C LYS A 144 14.83 -6.41 18.41
N GLY A 145 14.13 -7.54 18.53
CA GLY A 145 13.23 -7.78 19.68
C GLY A 145 11.71 -7.58 19.53
N LEU A 146 11.16 -7.14 18.39
CA LEU A 146 9.71 -7.07 18.23
C LEU A 146 9.13 -8.46 17.90
N ARG A 147 8.31 -9.00 18.81
CA ARG A 147 7.63 -10.30 18.69
C ARG A 147 6.72 -10.33 17.45
N ASP A 148 6.46 -11.55 16.99
CA ASP A 148 5.82 -11.92 15.72
C ASP A 148 4.36 -11.48 15.48
N TYR A 149 3.81 -10.57 16.27
CA TYR A 149 2.39 -10.28 16.32
C TYR A 149 2.04 -8.99 15.56
N TYR A 150 1.63 -9.15 14.30
CA TYR A 150 0.65 -8.25 13.68
C TYR A 150 -0.69 -8.98 13.46
N LEU A 151 -0.80 -10.17 14.04
CA LEU A 151 -2.02 -10.94 14.19
C LEU A 151 -2.35 -10.81 15.68
N ASP A 152 -3.35 -10.00 16.01
CA ASP A 152 -4.07 -10.14 17.28
C ASP A 152 -4.53 -11.62 17.40
N PRO A 153 -4.48 -12.25 18.58
CA PRO A 153 -5.11 -13.56 18.82
C PRO A 153 -6.54 -13.69 18.23
N ASP A 154 -7.25 -12.59 18.01
CA ASP A 154 -8.61 -12.56 17.43
C ASP A 154 -8.67 -12.30 15.89
N GLU A 155 -7.57 -12.50 15.15
CA GLU A 155 -7.46 -12.16 13.72
C GLU A 155 -7.58 -10.65 13.39
N ASN A 156 -7.59 -9.78 14.40
CA ASN A 156 -7.51 -8.34 14.16
C ASN A 156 -6.08 -7.98 13.76
N HIS A 157 -5.95 -7.27 12.65
CA HIS A 157 -4.68 -6.70 12.24
C HIS A 157 -4.35 -5.53 13.16
N ASP A 158 -3.26 -5.61 13.94
CA ASP A 158 -2.76 -4.46 14.71
C ASP A 158 -2.09 -3.46 13.75
N TYR A 159 -2.93 -2.65 13.11
CA TYR A 159 -2.48 -1.64 12.16
C TYR A 159 -1.62 -0.58 12.84
N SER A 160 -1.87 -0.26 14.11
CA SER A 160 -1.08 0.72 14.85
C SER A 160 0.35 0.25 15.08
N ALA A 161 0.54 -1.00 15.51
CA ALA A 161 1.88 -1.57 15.63
C ALA A 161 2.58 -1.67 14.27
N TYR A 162 1.84 -2.00 13.20
CA TYR A 162 2.39 -2.04 11.84
C TYR A 162 2.84 -0.66 11.35
N VAL A 163 2.05 0.38 11.59
CA VAL A 163 2.42 1.76 11.23
C VAL A 163 3.67 2.18 11.97
N ALA A 164 3.75 1.96 13.28
CA ALA A 164 4.94 2.31 14.08
C ALA A 164 6.21 1.61 13.54
N ALA A 165 6.10 0.33 13.21
CA ALA A 165 7.21 -0.44 12.68
C ALA A 165 7.60 -0.06 11.24
N SER A 166 6.61 0.29 10.42
CA SER A 166 6.82 0.81 9.06
C SER A 166 7.47 2.18 9.09
N HIS A 167 7.07 3.04 10.03
CA HIS A 167 7.67 4.36 10.23
C HIS A 167 9.15 4.27 10.57
N LEU A 168 9.55 3.41 11.51
CA LEU A 168 10.96 3.20 11.84
C LEU A 168 11.75 2.72 10.61
N ALA A 169 11.20 1.76 9.85
CA ALA A 169 11.82 1.27 8.63
C ALA A 169 11.91 2.34 7.53
N PHE A 170 10.90 3.21 7.42
CA PHE A 170 10.86 4.32 6.48
C PHE A 170 11.91 5.38 6.83
N ILE A 171 12.00 5.80 8.10
CA ILE A 171 13.01 6.74 8.57
C ILE A 171 14.43 6.22 8.28
N ALA A 172 14.69 4.93 8.54
CA ALA A 172 15.97 4.31 8.22
C ALA A 172 16.25 4.29 6.70
N GLU A 173 15.23 4.00 5.87
CA GLU A 173 15.36 3.98 4.42
C GLU A 173 15.64 5.38 3.84
N ARG A 174 14.94 6.41 4.36
CA ARG A 174 15.10 7.80 3.95
C ARG A 174 16.50 8.35 4.18
N GLN A 175 17.28 7.78 5.10
CA GLN A 175 18.66 8.23 5.31
C GLN A 175 19.63 7.74 4.22
N LYS A 176 19.23 6.73 3.43
CA LYS A 176 20.10 6.10 2.43
C LYS A 176 20.23 6.95 1.16
N PRO A 177 21.45 7.22 0.67
CA PRO A 177 21.66 8.04 -0.52
C PRO A 177 20.95 7.49 -1.77
N GLU A 178 20.93 6.17 -1.97
CA GLU A 178 20.32 5.58 -3.17
C GLU A 178 18.80 5.72 -3.14
N PHE A 179 18.19 5.66 -1.95
CA PHE A 179 16.76 5.91 -1.82
C PHE A 179 16.42 7.38 -2.14
N LYS A 180 17.20 8.33 -1.60
CA LYS A 180 17.02 9.76 -1.91
C LYS A 180 17.16 10.02 -3.42
N ALA A 181 18.14 9.41 -4.07
CA ALA A 181 18.32 9.51 -5.53
C ALA A 181 17.13 8.93 -6.30
N ALA A 182 16.63 7.75 -5.92
CA ALA A 182 15.47 7.13 -6.54
C ALA A 182 14.19 7.97 -6.37
N VAL A 183 13.99 8.62 -5.21
CA VAL A 183 12.84 9.53 -5.02
C VAL A 183 12.97 10.76 -5.92
N LEU A 184 14.17 11.35 -6.07
CA LEU A 184 14.38 12.48 -6.98
C LEU A 184 14.16 12.08 -8.44
N GLU A 185 14.55 10.87 -8.85
CA GLU A 185 14.19 10.36 -10.17
C GLU A 185 12.68 10.20 -10.31
N PHE A 186 12.01 9.62 -9.31
CA PHE A 186 10.55 9.47 -9.33
C PHE A 186 9.84 10.83 -9.46
N ASP A 187 10.29 11.83 -8.69
CA ASP A 187 9.84 13.21 -8.76
C ASP A 187 10.02 13.77 -10.18
N SER A 188 11.23 13.69 -10.75
CA SER A 188 11.52 14.17 -12.11
C SER A 188 10.61 13.53 -13.16
N ARG A 189 10.33 12.22 -13.06
CA ARG A 189 9.43 11.52 -13.99
C ARG A 189 8.00 12.02 -13.85
N THR A 190 7.50 12.15 -12.62
CA THR A 190 6.13 12.63 -12.39
C THR A 190 5.91 14.08 -12.82
N GLN A 191 6.93 14.94 -12.69
CA GLN A 191 6.89 16.31 -13.20
C GLN A 191 6.72 16.37 -14.72
N ARG A 192 7.29 15.41 -15.48
CA ARG A 192 7.12 15.34 -16.94
C ARG A 192 5.72 14.90 -17.35
N GLU A 193 5.14 13.94 -16.62
CA GLU A 193 3.78 13.44 -16.87
C GLU A 193 2.69 14.48 -16.58
N ARG A 194 2.99 15.46 -15.71
CA ARG A 194 2.02 16.42 -15.14
C ARG A 194 0.89 15.72 -14.37
N GLY A 195 -0.03 16.50 -13.81
CA GLY A 195 -1.18 16.02 -13.04
C GLY A 195 -1.06 16.24 -11.52
N PRO A 196 -1.99 15.70 -10.72
CA PRO A 196 -2.07 15.97 -9.28
C PRO A 196 -0.77 15.69 -8.53
N ILE A 197 -0.07 14.61 -8.88
CA ILE A 197 1.16 14.22 -8.17
C ILE A 197 2.35 15.15 -8.48
N SER A 198 2.27 15.94 -9.56
CA SER A 198 3.28 16.95 -9.91
C SER A 198 3.07 18.29 -9.20
N ASP A 199 1.85 18.54 -8.69
CA ASP A 199 1.51 19.75 -7.96
C ASP A 199 2.03 19.67 -6.52
N ARG A 200 3.11 20.39 -6.22
CA ARG A 200 3.74 20.39 -4.89
C ARG A 200 2.94 21.15 -3.83
N GLN A 201 1.96 21.96 -4.23
CA GLN A 201 1.04 22.60 -3.28
C GLN A 201 -0.02 21.61 -2.80
N LYS A 202 -0.45 20.69 -3.68
CA LYS A 202 -1.44 19.66 -3.36
C LYS A 202 -0.85 18.34 -2.87
N ILE A 203 0.34 17.96 -3.35
CA ILE A 203 0.98 16.69 -3.01
C ILE A 203 2.42 16.95 -2.61
N GLY A 204 2.67 16.84 -1.31
CA GLY A 204 3.99 17.05 -0.73
C GLY A 204 4.98 15.97 -1.15
N PHE A 205 6.28 16.31 -1.14
CA PHE A 205 7.36 15.39 -1.53
C PHE A 205 7.38 14.09 -0.72
N GLN A 206 6.96 14.15 0.55
CA GLN A 206 6.85 12.98 1.44
C GLN A 206 5.90 11.91 0.90
N PHE A 207 4.89 12.28 0.11
CA PHE A 207 4.02 11.31 -0.56
C PHE A 207 4.84 10.42 -1.51
N LEU A 208 5.73 11.01 -2.32
CA LEU A 208 6.58 10.25 -3.24
C LEU A 208 7.53 9.31 -2.50
N GLU A 209 8.16 9.80 -1.43
CA GLU A 209 9.00 8.97 -0.56
C GLU A 209 8.21 7.76 -0.02
N ARG A 210 7.01 7.99 0.54
CA ARG A 210 6.17 6.90 1.07
C ARG A 210 5.71 5.94 -0.01
N ARG A 211 5.28 6.44 -1.17
CA ARG A 211 4.84 5.59 -2.28
C ARG A 211 5.96 4.70 -2.79
N LEU A 212 7.17 5.24 -2.96
CA LEU A 212 8.33 4.43 -3.34
C LEU A 212 8.67 3.40 -2.26
N PHE A 213 8.62 3.81 -0.99
CA PHE A 213 8.83 2.91 0.14
C PHE A 213 7.80 1.77 0.18
N ASP A 214 6.51 2.03 0.00
CA ASP A 214 5.47 1.00 -0.05
C ASP A 214 5.75 -0.04 -1.16
N LYS A 215 6.20 0.43 -2.35
CA LYS A 215 6.56 -0.48 -3.47
C LYS A 215 7.78 -1.33 -3.11
N LEU A 216 8.80 -0.73 -2.50
CA LEU A 216 9.98 -1.45 -2.04
C LEU A 216 9.61 -2.52 -1.01
N MET A 217 8.78 -2.17 -0.02
CA MET A 217 8.32 -3.10 1.01
C MET A 217 7.52 -4.27 0.43
N TYR A 218 6.67 -4.00 -0.56
CA TYR A 218 5.95 -5.03 -1.28
C TYR A 218 6.90 -6.01 -2.01
N LEU A 219 7.86 -5.49 -2.77
CA LEU A 219 8.81 -6.30 -3.54
C LEU A 219 9.77 -7.08 -2.65
N GLU A 220 10.27 -6.48 -1.57
CA GLU A 220 11.05 -7.17 -0.55
C GLU A 220 10.27 -8.34 0.06
N GLY A 221 9.00 -8.11 0.41
CA GLY A 221 8.13 -9.14 0.94
C GLY A 221 7.96 -10.32 -0.01
N GLN A 222 7.79 -10.04 -1.29
CA GLN A 222 7.73 -11.07 -2.34
C GLN A 222 9.05 -11.84 -2.45
N ALA A 223 10.20 -11.15 -2.47
CA ALA A 223 11.52 -11.78 -2.54
C ALA A 223 11.75 -12.71 -1.34
N ILE A 224 11.42 -12.27 -0.13
CA ILE A 224 11.52 -13.09 1.09
C ILE A 224 10.59 -14.31 0.99
N ALA A 225 9.37 -14.16 0.46
CA ALA A 225 8.44 -15.28 0.27
C ALA A 225 9.01 -16.32 -0.70
N LYS A 226 9.60 -15.90 -1.83
CA LYS A 226 10.27 -16.80 -2.79
C LYS A 226 11.39 -17.59 -2.12
N ILE A 227 12.26 -16.92 -1.34
CA ILE A 227 13.36 -17.57 -0.60
C ILE A 227 12.83 -18.63 0.38
N LYS A 228 11.77 -18.32 1.14
CA LYS A 228 11.17 -19.26 2.09
C LYS A 228 10.62 -20.52 1.39
N VAL A 229 9.93 -20.36 0.26
CA VAL A 229 9.40 -21.48 -0.53
C VAL A 229 10.54 -22.34 -1.06
N SER A 230 11.58 -21.73 -1.65
CA SER A 230 12.74 -22.48 -2.16
C SER A 230 13.46 -23.25 -1.06
N ARG A 231 13.55 -22.69 0.15
CA ARG A 231 14.15 -23.37 1.32
C ARG A 231 13.31 -24.58 1.75
N GLN A 232 12.00 -24.40 1.93
CA GLN A 232 11.08 -25.49 2.28
C GLN A 232 11.07 -26.59 1.23
N ALA A 233 11.17 -26.24 -0.06
CA ALA A 233 11.23 -27.21 -1.15
C ALA A 233 12.56 -28.00 -1.19
N ARG A 234 13.67 -27.43 -0.68
CA ARG A 234 14.96 -28.14 -0.54
C ARG A 234 14.96 -29.05 0.67
N GLU A 235 14.43 -28.58 1.80
CA GLU A 235 14.29 -29.37 3.03
C GLU A 235 13.41 -30.62 2.77
N LYS A 236 12.26 -30.47 2.11
CA LYS A 236 11.41 -31.61 1.72
C LYS A 236 12.06 -32.64 0.76
N ARG A 237 13.04 -32.23 -0.06
CA ARG A 237 13.77 -33.15 -0.95
C ARG A 237 14.85 -33.94 -0.22
N ASN A 238 15.43 -33.38 0.83
CA ASN A 238 16.43 -34.06 1.64
C ASN A 238 15.81 -35.02 2.66
N ASP A 239 14.50 -34.88 2.94
CA ASP A 239 13.73 -35.76 3.82
C ASP A 239 12.93 -36.85 3.06
N SER A 240 13.12 -37.00 1.74
CA SER A 240 12.52 -38.08 0.95
C SER A 240 13.52 -39.24 0.82
N PRO A 241 13.23 -40.45 1.34
CA PRO A 241 14.12 -41.61 1.28
C PRO A 241 14.28 -42.18 -0.13
#